data_AF-A0A7C8YIM1-F1
#
_entry.id   AF-A0A7C8YIM1-F1
#
_cell.length_a   1.000
_cell.length_b   1.000
_cell.length_c   1.000
_cell.angle_alpha   90.00
_cell.angle_beta   90.00
_cell.angle_gamma   90.00
#
_symmetry.space_group_name_H-M   'P 1'
#
loop_
_entity.id
_entity.type
_entity.pdbx_description
1 polymer ?
#
loop_
_entity_poly.entity_id
_entity_poly.type
_entity_poly.pdbx_seq_one_letter_code
_entity_poly.pdbx_strand_id
1 'polypeptide(L)'
;MRTLIHALLLLLAVVFLLSPITATAVVSSHENSTQQSLIRCLVNQSIPSHPISALIYTPENSSYSLVLQSYIRNRLFNTSVTRKPLLIVTATHASHVQAAILCAKYQGIEMKVR
;
A
#
# COMPACT_ATOMS: atom_id res chain seq x y z
N MET A 1 14.01 -54.03 2.10
CA MET A 1 13.63 -52.86 1.25
C MET A 1 12.29 -52.26 1.66
N ARG A 2 11.17 -53.01 1.66
CA ARG A 2 9.84 -52.50 2.08
C ARG A 2 9.80 -51.95 3.52
N THR A 3 10.42 -52.62 4.49
CA THR A 3 10.46 -52.17 5.90
C THR A 3 11.26 -50.89 6.12
N LEU A 4 12.35 -50.70 5.36
CA LEU A 4 13.17 -49.49 5.38
C LEU A 4 12.41 -48.28 4.82
N ILE A 5 11.58 -48.48 3.79
CA ILE A 5 10.75 -47.42 3.20
C ILE A 5 9.68 -46.95 4.20
N HIS A 6 9.04 -47.87 4.94
CA HIS A 6 8.03 -47.51 5.94
C HIS A 6 8.64 -46.77 7.13
N ALA A 7 9.82 -47.20 7.58
CA ALA A 7 10.56 -46.51 8.63
C ALA A 7 10.96 -45.09 8.21
N LEU A 8 11.39 -44.91 6.95
CA LEU A 8 11.73 -43.60 6.39
C LEU A 8 10.50 -42.67 6.29
N LEU A 9 9.36 -43.21 5.84
CA LEU A 9 8.11 -42.44 5.73
C LEU A 9 7.58 -41.99 7.11
N LEU A 10 7.67 -42.87 8.12
CA LEU A 10 7.31 -42.52 9.51
C LEU A 10 8.22 -41.43 10.08
N LEU A 11 9.52 -41.50 9.80
CA LEU A 11 10.49 -40.52 10.28
C LEU A 11 10.26 -39.14 9.65
N LEU A 12 9.94 -39.09 8.34
CA LEU A 12 9.58 -37.86 7.64
C LEU A 12 8.27 -37.24 8.18
N ALA A 13 7.27 -38.05 8.51
CA ALA A 13 6.00 -37.57 9.08
C ALA A 13 6.18 -36.95 10.47
N VAL A 14 7.03 -37.56 11.31
CA VAL A 14 7.33 -37.05 12.66
C VAL A 14 8.07 -35.71 12.58
N VAL A 15 9.03 -35.55 11.65
CA VAL A 15 9.74 -34.28 11.43
C VAL A 15 8.79 -33.16 10.97
N PHE A 16 7.80 -33.48 10.14
CA PHE A 16 6.80 -32.51 9.68
C PHE A 16 5.88 -32.03 10.83
N LEU A 17 5.52 -32.92 11.75
CA LEU A 17 4.67 -32.60 12.91
C LEU A 17 5.40 -31.83 14.02
N LEU A 18 6.72 -31.95 14.10
CA LEU A 18 7.57 -31.25 15.08
C LEU A 18 8.04 -29.87 14.60
N SER A 19 7.74 -29.50 13.35
CA SER A 19 8.07 -28.16 12.84
C SER A 19 7.12 -27.13 13.48
N PRO A 20 7.64 -26.17 14.27
CA PRO A 20 6.82 -25.05 14.69
C PRO A 20 6.50 -24.23 13.44
N ILE A 21 5.23 -24.19 13.06
CA ILE A 21 4.71 -23.25 12.05
C ILE A 21 4.83 -21.86 12.67
N THR A 22 6.01 -21.26 12.60
CA THR A 22 6.17 -19.84 12.87
C THR A 22 5.64 -19.12 11.65
N ALA A 23 4.37 -18.71 11.74
CA ALA A 23 3.79 -17.71 10.87
C ALA A 23 4.56 -16.39 11.09
N THR A 24 5.71 -16.26 10.44
CA THR A 24 6.37 -14.98 10.30
C THR A 24 5.50 -14.16 9.36
N ALA A 25 4.78 -13.19 9.93
CA ALA A 25 4.18 -12.14 9.13
C ALA A 25 5.33 -11.41 8.44
N VAL A 26 5.56 -11.73 7.17
CA VAL A 26 6.37 -10.89 6.28
C VAL A 26 5.66 -9.55 6.18
N VAL A 27 6.09 -8.59 7.01
CA VAL A 27 5.73 -7.19 6.84
C VAL A 27 6.37 -6.76 5.53
N SER A 28 5.54 -6.55 4.52
CA SER A 28 5.94 -6.12 3.19
C SER A 28 6.53 -4.71 3.26
N SER A 29 7.84 -4.61 3.42
CA SER A 29 8.60 -3.35 3.34
C SER A 29 8.58 -2.68 1.95
N HIS A 30 7.91 -3.31 0.98
CA HIS A 30 7.79 -2.83 -0.41
C HIS A 30 6.81 -1.67 -0.57
N GLU A 31 5.73 -1.59 0.23
CA GLU A 31 4.74 -0.51 0.09
C GLU A 31 5.32 0.87 0.44
N ASN A 32 6.27 0.90 1.38
CA ASN A 32 6.90 2.15 1.81
C ASN A 32 7.81 2.75 0.72
N SER A 33 8.49 1.93 -0.08
CA SER A 33 9.40 2.44 -1.13
C SER A 33 8.63 3.06 -2.30
N THR A 34 7.52 2.46 -2.71
CA THR A 34 6.64 3.01 -3.76
C THR A 34 5.97 4.31 -3.30
N GLN A 35 5.45 4.37 -2.06
CA GLN A 35 4.86 5.59 -1.50
C GLN A 35 5.86 6.74 -1.48
N GLN A 36 7.09 6.50 -0.98
CA GLN A 36 8.12 7.53 -0.94
C GLN A 36 8.56 7.99 -2.33
N SER A 37 8.67 7.07 -3.29
CA SER A 37 9.03 7.40 -4.67
C SER A 37 7.95 8.24 -5.35
N LEU A 38 6.68 7.94 -5.10
CA LEU A 38 5.54 8.74 -5.58
C LEU A 38 5.56 10.15 -4.96
N ILE A 39 5.74 10.26 -3.64
CA ILE A 39 5.80 11.57 -2.95
C ILE A 39 6.96 12.41 -3.48
N ARG A 40 8.15 11.81 -3.65
CA ARG A 40 9.31 12.50 -4.20
C ARG A 40 9.04 13.01 -5.61
N CYS A 41 8.40 12.21 -6.46
CA CYS A 41 7.99 12.65 -7.79
C CYS A 41 7.03 13.83 -7.73
N LEU A 42 5.97 13.75 -6.90
CA LEU A 42 4.98 14.82 -6.76
C LEU A 42 5.61 16.14 -6.34
N VAL A 43 6.48 16.11 -5.32
CA VAL A 43 7.19 17.31 -4.84
C VAL A 43 8.12 17.87 -5.93
N ASN A 44 8.83 17.02 -6.67
CA ASN A 44 9.71 17.46 -7.75
C ASN A 44 8.96 18.06 -8.95
N GLN A 45 7.73 17.61 -9.22
CA GLN A 45 6.85 18.16 -10.26
C GLN A 45 6.03 19.36 -9.78
N SER A 46 6.15 19.72 -8.50
CA SER A 46 5.44 20.87 -7.93
C SER A 46 6.00 22.17 -8.46
N ILE A 47 5.12 23.10 -8.82
CA ILE A 47 5.53 24.46 -9.15
C ILE A 47 5.68 25.29 -7.87
N PRO A 48 6.70 26.17 -7.75
CA PRO A 48 6.93 26.93 -6.52
C PRO A 48 5.77 27.83 -6.09
N SER A 49 5.01 28.38 -7.04
CA SER A 49 3.84 29.24 -6.77
C SER A 49 2.63 28.47 -6.22
N HIS A 50 2.56 27.16 -6.47
CA HIS A 50 1.49 26.28 -6.02
C HIS A 50 2.13 24.99 -5.48
N PRO A 51 2.60 25.01 -4.21
CA PRO A 51 3.27 23.87 -3.60
C PRO A 51 2.27 22.75 -3.28
N ILE A 52 2.61 21.52 -3.68
CA ILE A 52 1.74 20.35 -3.51
C ILE A 52 1.90 19.64 -2.15
N SER A 53 2.99 19.89 -1.42
CA SER A 53 3.38 19.10 -0.23
C SER A 53 2.31 19.04 0.87
N ALA A 54 1.64 20.16 1.15
CA ALA A 54 0.58 20.24 2.15
C ALA A 54 -0.74 19.56 1.72
N LEU A 55 -0.84 19.16 0.44
CA LEU A 55 -2.04 18.57 -0.16
C LEU A 55 -1.95 17.04 -0.28
N ILE A 56 -0.84 16.45 0.16
CA ILE A 56 -0.59 15.01 0.15
C ILE A 56 -0.93 14.45 1.53
N TYR A 57 -1.82 13.45 1.57
CA TYR A 57 -2.19 12.72 2.77
C TYR A 57 -1.86 11.25 2.61
N THR A 58 -1.04 10.72 3.49
CA THR A 58 -0.69 9.30 3.62
C THR A 58 -1.31 8.72 4.88
N PRO A 59 -1.41 7.38 5.03
CA PRO A 59 -1.98 6.75 6.22
C PRO A 59 -1.36 7.17 7.56
N GLU A 60 -0.13 7.69 7.54
CA GLU A 60 0.59 8.21 8.70
C GLU A 60 0.10 9.61 9.15
N ASN A 61 -0.59 10.36 8.29
CA ASN A 61 -1.18 11.63 8.68
C ASN A 61 -2.44 11.42 9.54
N SER A 62 -2.53 12.10 10.68
CA SER A 62 -3.71 12.04 11.57
C SER A 62 -5.02 12.44 10.88
N SER A 63 -4.94 13.32 9.88
CA SER A 63 -6.06 13.80 9.08
C SER A 63 -6.47 12.87 7.93
N TYR A 64 -5.69 11.83 7.61
CA TYR A 64 -5.94 10.96 6.46
C TYR A 64 -7.34 10.34 6.48
N SER A 65 -7.73 9.76 7.62
CA SER A 65 -9.04 9.11 7.74
C SER A 65 -10.18 10.10 7.54
N LEU A 66 -10.05 11.32 8.08
CA LEU A 66 -11.04 12.38 7.91
C LEU A 66 -11.16 12.80 6.44
N VAL A 67 -10.03 13.02 5.76
CA VAL A 67 -9.99 13.39 4.34
C VAL A 67 -10.61 12.29 3.48
N LEU A 68 -10.23 11.03 3.69
CA LEU A 68 -10.77 9.88 2.96
C LEU A 68 -12.29 9.75 3.14
N GLN A 69 -12.76 9.88 4.39
CA GLN A 69 -14.17 9.70 4.76
C GLN A 69 -15.07 10.84 4.33
N SER A 70 -14.56 12.07 4.29
CA SER A 70 -15.35 13.30 4.07
C SER A 70 -16.25 13.24 2.84
N TYR A 71 -15.84 12.51 1.81
CA TYR A 71 -16.62 12.37 0.60
C TYR A 71 -17.32 11.00 0.46
N ILE A 72 -17.01 9.92 1.23
CA ILE A 72 -17.62 8.58 0.95
C ILE A 72 -19.12 8.61 1.19
N ARG A 73 -19.87 8.30 0.12
CA ARG A 73 -21.34 8.31 0.13
C ARG A 73 -21.92 6.93 0.40
N ASN A 74 -21.23 5.88 -0.05
CA ASN A 74 -21.63 4.50 0.19
C ASN A 74 -20.83 3.92 1.38
N ARG A 75 -21.56 3.53 2.43
CA ARG A 75 -20.99 2.97 3.68
C ARG A 75 -20.19 1.69 3.44
N LEU A 76 -20.48 0.94 2.37
CA LEU A 76 -19.72 -0.27 2.00
C LEU A 76 -18.23 0.03 1.78
N PHE A 77 -17.87 1.26 1.41
CA PHE A 77 -16.49 1.68 1.18
C PHE A 77 -15.80 2.26 2.42
N ASN A 78 -16.48 2.32 3.58
CA ASN A 78 -15.92 2.84 4.84
C ASN A 78 -15.64 1.72 5.87
N THR A 79 -15.37 0.50 5.40
CA THR A 79 -15.07 -0.63 6.30
C THR A 79 -13.57 -0.86 6.41
N SER A 80 -13.13 -1.53 7.48
CA SER A 80 -11.70 -1.85 7.69
C SER A 80 -11.13 -2.79 6.63
N VAL A 81 -11.98 -3.62 6.01
CA VAL A 81 -11.59 -4.58 4.96
C VAL A 81 -11.55 -3.95 3.56
N THR A 82 -12.15 -2.77 3.37
CA THR A 82 -12.03 -2.04 2.10
C THR A 82 -10.60 -1.55 1.93
N ARG A 83 -9.95 -1.91 0.80
CA ARG A 83 -8.59 -1.44 0.49
C ARG A 83 -8.58 0.10 0.43
N LYS A 84 -7.65 0.71 1.18
CA LYS A 84 -7.43 2.15 1.24
C LYS A 84 -6.39 2.59 0.20
N PRO A 85 -6.46 3.81 -0.33
CA PRO A 85 -5.46 4.30 -1.27
C PRO A 85 -4.09 4.49 -0.60
N LEU A 86 -3.02 4.32 -1.38
CA LEU A 86 -1.64 4.55 -0.93
C LEU A 86 -1.47 5.96 -0.36
N LEU A 87 -2.00 6.97 -1.07
CA LEU A 87 -2.08 8.35 -0.61
C LEU A 87 -3.27 9.05 -1.27
N ILE A 88 -3.60 10.24 -0.78
CA ILE A 88 -4.64 11.11 -1.32
C ILE A 88 -3.98 12.45 -1.68
N VAL A 89 -4.27 12.96 -2.87
CA VAL A 89 -3.86 14.30 -3.30
C VAL A 89 -5.10 15.17 -3.40
N THR A 90 -5.16 16.25 -2.61
CA THR A 90 -6.25 17.23 -2.62
C THR A 90 -5.90 18.42 -3.52
N ALA A 91 -5.90 18.18 -4.83
CA ALA A 91 -5.46 19.18 -5.81
C ALA A 91 -6.32 20.46 -5.78
N THR A 92 -5.70 21.59 -5.45
CA THR A 92 -6.33 22.93 -5.50
C THR A 92 -5.96 23.77 -6.73
N HIS A 93 -5.04 23.29 -7.57
CA HIS A 93 -4.58 23.96 -8.78
C HIS A 93 -4.35 22.93 -9.89
N ALA A 94 -4.49 23.33 -11.16
CA ALA A 94 -4.36 22.43 -12.31
C ALA A 94 -2.98 21.75 -12.39
N SER A 95 -1.92 22.44 -11.96
CA SER A 95 -0.56 21.87 -11.89
C SER A 95 -0.46 20.67 -10.95
N HIS A 96 -1.24 20.62 -9.86
CA HIS A 96 -1.24 19.48 -8.95
C HIS A 96 -1.82 18.24 -9.63
N VAL A 97 -2.87 18.41 -10.44
CA VAL A 97 -3.46 17.32 -11.23
C VAL A 97 -2.47 16.81 -12.26
N GLN A 98 -1.78 17.71 -12.97
CA GLN A 98 -0.74 17.35 -13.94
C GLN A 98 0.40 16.56 -13.29
N ALA A 99 0.93 17.04 -12.16
CA ALA A 99 1.96 16.36 -11.39
C ALA A 99 1.50 14.95 -10.95
N ALA A 100 0.27 14.83 -10.45
CA ALA A 100 -0.29 13.54 -10.04
C ALA A 100 -0.40 12.54 -11.19
N ILE A 101 -0.88 12.97 -12.36
CA ILE A 101 -1.02 12.10 -13.54
C ILE A 101 0.35 11.60 -14.00
N LEU A 102 1.33 12.51 -14.11
CA LEU A 102 2.68 12.16 -14.55
C LEU A 102 3.34 11.17 -13.59
N CYS A 103 3.28 11.44 -12.30
CA CYS A 103 3.92 10.60 -11.28
C CYS A 103 3.23 9.24 -11.11
N ALA A 104 1.89 9.19 -11.16
CA ALA A 104 1.16 7.93 -11.12
C ALA A 104 1.51 7.05 -12.34
N LYS A 105 1.57 7.65 -13.54
CA LYS A 105 1.98 6.95 -14.75
C LYS A 105 3.41 6.42 -14.65
N TYR A 106 4.36 7.25 -14.18
CA TYR A 106 5.76 6.86 -14.03
C TYR A 106 5.95 5.72 -13.03
N GLN A 107 5.19 5.70 -11.95
CA GLN A 107 5.24 4.66 -10.91
C GLN A 107 4.33 3.45 -11.20
N GLY A 108 3.55 3.46 -12.30
CA GLY A 108 2.61 2.39 -12.62
C GLY A 108 1.44 2.25 -11.64
N ILE A 109 1.01 3.35 -11.02
CA ILE A 109 -0.03 3.39 -9.99
C ILE A 109 -1.38 3.74 -10.60
N GLU A 110 -2.42 2.98 -10.24
CA GLU A 110 -3.80 3.28 -10.61
C GLU A 110 -4.30 4.52 -9.85
N MET A 111 -4.76 5.53 -10.58
CA MET A 111 -5.39 6.72 -10.00
C MET A 111 -6.91 6.58 -10.00
N LYS A 112 -7.53 6.94 -8.87
CA LYS A 112 -8.98 7.12 -8.76
C LYS A 112 -9.30 8.59 -8.51
N VAL A 113 -10.09 9.17 -9.40
CA VAL A 113 -10.58 10.54 -9.29
C VAL A 113 -11.91 10.53 -8.54
N ARG A 114 -12.12 11.56 -7.72
CA ARG A 114 -13.27 11.72 -6.86
C ARG A 114 -13.76 13.16 -6.91
#